data_AF-A7MI77-F1
#
_entry.id   AF-A7MI77-F1
#
_cell.length_a   1.000
_cell.length_b   1.000
_cell.length_c   1.000
_cell.angle_alpha   90.00
_cell.angle_beta   90.00
_cell.angle_gamma   90.00
#
_symmetry.space_group_name_H-M   'P 1'
#
loop_
_entity.id
_entity.type
_entity.pdbx_description
1 polymer ?
#
loop_
_entity_poly.entity_id
_entity_poly.type
_entity_poly.pdbx_seq_one_letter_code
_entity_poly.pdbx_strand_id
1 'polypeptide(L)'
;MKMSDFSELVSFTKDRDAQTTETRYFTQHYSKSTRFNGRRGSILNQELVIKGDLRYPYFEASMEMKDFPRCSSEREAALKLAEWMQRMGAAIENYWSEP
;
A
#
# COMPACT_ATOMS: atom_id res chain seq x y z
N MET A 1 2.98 -13.25 18.29
CA MET A 1 2.90 -13.70 16.88
C MET A 1 2.74 -12.46 16.03
N LYS A 2 3.83 -12.01 15.38
CA LYS A 2 3.97 -10.72 14.69
C LYS A 2 2.82 -10.47 13.71
N MET A 3 2.27 -9.26 13.72
CA MET A 3 1.59 -8.71 12.54
C MET A 3 2.63 -8.71 11.43
N SER A 4 2.42 -9.49 10.37
CA SER A 4 3.34 -9.54 9.23
C SER A 4 2.92 -8.45 8.26
N ASP A 5 3.21 -7.22 8.65
CA ASP A 5 3.05 -6.07 7.77
C ASP A 5 4.42 -5.85 7.12
N PHE A 6 4.48 -5.98 5.80
CA PHE A 6 5.72 -5.82 5.06
C PHE A 6 5.46 -5.15 3.71
N SER A 7 6.47 -4.41 3.25
CA SER A 7 6.56 -4.00 1.86
C SER A 7 7.75 -4.72 1.23
N GLU A 8 7.67 -5.03 -0.06
CA GLU A 8 8.73 -5.70 -0.80
C GLU A 8 8.88 -5.06 -2.18
N LEU A 9 10.10 -4.75 -2.60
CA LEU A 9 10.37 -4.25 -3.94
C LEU A 9 10.12 -5.35 -4.97
N VAL A 10 9.13 -5.14 -5.86
CA VAL A 10 8.78 -6.11 -6.92
C VAL A 10 9.38 -5.73 -8.26
N SER A 11 9.45 -4.44 -8.57
CA SER A 11 10.05 -3.98 -9.83
C SER A 11 10.65 -2.59 -9.72
N PHE A 12 11.74 -2.37 -10.45
CA PHE A 12 12.34 -1.06 -10.67
C PHE A 12 12.65 -0.87 -12.15
N THR A 13 12.13 0.20 -12.73
CA THR A 13 12.36 0.60 -14.12
C THR A 13 12.99 1.98 -14.15
N LYS A 14 14.03 2.16 -14.97
CA LYS A 14 14.69 3.44 -15.21
C LYS A 14 14.68 3.78 -16.69
N ASP A 15 13.94 4.81 -17.07
CA ASP A 15 13.94 5.36 -18.41
C ASP A 15 14.98 6.49 -18.49
N ARG A 16 16.05 6.27 -19.26
CA ARG A 16 17.13 7.25 -19.41
C ARG A 16 16.79 8.34 -20.44
N ASP A 17 15.89 8.05 -21.38
CA ASP A 17 15.51 9.00 -22.42
C ASP A 17 14.47 9.98 -21.86
N ALA A 18 13.45 9.44 -21.19
CA ALA A 18 12.44 10.23 -20.48
C ALA A 18 12.96 10.81 -19.16
N GLN A 19 14.10 10.32 -18.65
CA GLN A 19 14.69 10.72 -17.37
C GLN A 19 13.75 10.45 -16.18
N THR A 20 13.10 9.29 -16.18
CA THR A 20 12.14 8.89 -15.13
C THR A 20 12.52 7.56 -14.50
N THR A 21 11.97 7.33 -13.31
CA THR A 21 12.01 6.06 -12.62
C THR A 21 10.61 5.64 -12.23
N GLU A 22 10.37 4.35 -12.22
CA GLU A 22 9.16 3.75 -11.65
C GLU A 22 9.59 2.60 -10.75
N THR A 23 9.15 2.66 -9.50
CA THR A 23 9.42 1.64 -8.49
C THR A 23 8.09 1.10 -8.00
N ARG A 24 7.93 -0.22 -7.99
CA ARG A 24 6.71 -0.88 -7.51
C ARG A 24 7.03 -1.76 -6.32
N TYR A 25 6.26 -1.58 -5.26
CA TYR A 25 6.32 -2.39 -4.06
C TYR A 25 5.02 -3.14 -3.89
N PHE A 26 5.13 -4.40 -3.45
CA PHE A 26 4.01 -5.14 -2.91
C PHE A 26 3.92 -4.85 -1.42
N THR A 27 2.80 -4.28 -0.96
CA THR A 27 2.57 -3.97 0.44
C THR A 27 1.46 -4.87 0.97
N GLN A 28 1.79 -5.66 1.98
CA GLN A 28 0.85 -6.52 2.67
C GLN A 28 0.69 -6.07 4.12
N HIS A 29 -0.55 -6.03 4.60
CA HIS A 29 -0.85 -5.92 6.02
C HIS A 29 -1.83 -7.00 6.45
N TYR A 30 -1.48 -7.72 7.51
CA TYR A 30 -2.35 -8.74 8.11
C TYR A 30 -2.94 -8.26 9.44
N SER A 31 -4.27 -8.14 9.49
CA SER A 31 -4.97 -7.78 10.73
C SER A 31 -5.77 -8.97 11.25
N LYS A 32 -5.52 -9.41 12.49
CA LYS A 32 -6.30 -10.44 13.21
C LYS A 32 -7.59 -9.89 13.82
N SER A 33 -7.66 -8.59 14.08
CA SER A 33 -8.80 -7.92 14.71
C SER A 33 -9.86 -7.52 13.70
N THR A 34 -9.45 -7.21 12.46
CA THR A 34 -10.38 -6.81 11.40
C THR A 34 -11.20 -8.03 10.95
N ARG A 35 -12.53 -7.88 10.94
CA ARG A 35 -13.43 -8.82 10.27
C ARG A 35 -13.61 -8.40 8.82
N PHE A 36 -13.46 -9.34 7.90
CA PHE A 36 -13.70 -9.14 6.48
C PHE A 36 -14.60 -10.27 5.97
N ASN A 37 -15.72 -9.91 5.33
CA ASN A 37 -16.72 -10.87 4.82
C ASN A 37 -17.10 -11.96 5.84
N GLY A 38 -17.34 -11.58 7.09
CA GLY A 38 -17.72 -12.52 8.17
C GLY A 38 -16.58 -13.39 8.72
N ARG A 39 -15.38 -13.32 8.15
CA ARG A 39 -14.19 -14.04 8.65
C ARG A 39 -13.36 -13.14 9.55
N ARG A 40 -12.84 -13.71 10.64
CA ARG A 40 -11.90 -13.05 11.55
C ARG A 40 -10.52 -13.12 10.91
N GLY A 41 -9.86 -11.98 10.76
CA GLY A 41 -8.61 -11.90 10.00
C GLY A 41 -8.85 -11.34 8.60
N SER A 42 -8.10 -10.32 8.22
CA SER A 42 -8.05 -9.82 6.84
C SER A 42 -6.62 -9.58 6.39
N ILE A 43 -6.32 -10.02 5.18
CA ILE A 43 -5.08 -9.69 4.47
C ILE A 43 -5.44 -8.54 3.52
N LEU A 44 -4.68 -7.46 3.58
CA LEU A 44 -4.78 -6.34 2.65
C LEU A 44 -3.50 -6.33 1.82
N ASN A 45 -3.62 -6.61 0.53
CA ASN A 45 -2.52 -6.63 -0.43
C ASN A 45 -2.73 -5.48 -1.40
N GLN A 46 -1.78 -4.56 -1.47
CA GLN A 46 -1.85 -3.43 -2.39
C GLN A 46 -0.49 -3.22 -3.08
N GLU A 47 -0.53 -2.61 -4.26
CA GLU A 47 0.67 -2.22 -4.99
C GLU A 47 0.94 -0.73 -4.75
N LEU A 48 2.09 -0.41 -4.17
CA LEU A 48 2.60 0.95 -4.05
C LEU A 48 3.50 1.24 -5.25
N VAL A 49 3.17 2.26 -6.02
CA VAL A 49 3.97 2.73 -7.15
C VAL A 49 4.54 4.11 -6.81
N ILE A 50 5.86 4.24 -6.87
CA ILE A 50 6.59 5.50 -6.73
C ILE A 50 7.24 5.82 -8.07
N LYS A 51 6.82 6.91 -8.69
CA LYS A 51 7.46 7.48 -9.88
C LYS A 51 8.35 8.62 -9.46
N GLY A 52 9.56 8.68 -10.02
CA GLY A 52 10.52 9.74 -9.74
C GLY A 52 11.02 10.39 -11.02
N ASP A 53 11.28 11.68 -10.95
CA ASP A 53 12.04 12.42 -11.97
C ASP A 53 13.55 12.32 -11.64
N LEU A 54 14.40 12.05 -12.65
CA LEU A 54 15.85 11.93 -12.45
C LEU A 54 16.57 13.28 -12.45
N ARG A 55 15.93 14.34 -12.96
CA ARG A 55 16.47 15.70 -13.05
C ARG A 55 16.16 16.52 -11.81
N TYR A 56 15.04 16.24 -11.16
CA TYR A 56 14.56 16.99 -9.99
C TYR A 56 14.11 16.04 -8.88
N PRO A 57 14.16 16.46 -7.60
CA PRO A 57 13.66 15.66 -6.49
C PRO A 57 12.11 15.69 -6.43
N TYR A 58 11.48 15.30 -7.53
CA TYR A 58 10.03 15.23 -7.68
C TYR A 58 9.60 13.77 -7.74
N PHE A 59 8.69 13.39 -6.85
CA PHE A 59 8.15 12.04 -6.76
C PHE A 59 6.63 12.07 -6.73
N GLU A 60 6.02 11.18 -7.51
CA GLU A 60 4.59 10.91 -7.49
C GLU A 60 4.39 9.51 -6.91
N ALA A 61 3.61 9.41 -5.83
CA ALA A 61 3.26 8.13 -5.22
C ALA A 61 1.79 7.82 -5.45
N SER A 62 1.50 6.57 -5.82
CA SER A 62 0.14 6.08 -6.03
C SER A 62 -0.01 4.67 -5.49
N MET A 63 -1.19 4.36 -4.98
CA MET A 63 -1.57 3.02 -4.53
C MET A 63 -3.02 2.80 -4.92
N GLU A 64 -3.28 1.76 -5.70
CA GLU A 64 -4.63 1.38 -6.10
C GLU A 64 -5.20 0.42 -5.05
N MET A 65 -6.31 0.77 -4.41
CA MET A 65 -6.97 -0.07 -3.39
C MET A 65 -7.83 -1.16 -4.06
N LYS A 66 -7.19 -2.21 -4.57
CA LYS A 66 -7.86 -3.36 -5.18
C LYS A 66 -8.64 -4.17 -4.13
N ASP A 67 -9.67 -4.87 -4.59
CA ASP A 67 -10.56 -5.71 -3.78
C ASP A 67 -11.26 -4.98 -2.61
N PHE A 68 -11.52 -3.67 -2.78
CA PHE A 68 -12.24 -2.87 -1.81
C PHE A 68 -13.62 -3.50 -1.48
N PRO A 69 -13.97 -3.66 -0.19
CA PRO A 69 -15.19 -4.35 0.19
C PRO A 69 -16.44 -3.61 -0.29
N ARG A 70 -17.50 -4.38 -0.53
CA ARG A 70 -18.84 -3.81 -0.69
C ARG A 70 -19.27 -3.18 0.63
N CYS A 71 -19.62 -1.90 0.59
CA CYS A 71 -20.14 -1.16 1.73
C CYS A 71 -21.62 -0.84 1.51
N SER A 72 -22.38 -0.77 2.60
CA SER A 72 -23.81 -0.47 2.58
C SER A 72 -24.13 1.02 2.51
N SER A 73 -23.13 1.88 2.76
CA SER A 73 -23.23 3.33 2.68
C SER A 73 -21.89 3.99 2.34
N GLU A 74 -21.95 5.22 1.83
CA GLU A 74 -20.76 6.05 1.60
C GLU A 74 -19.94 6.27 2.87
N ARG A 75 -20.62 6.52 4.00
CA ARG A 75 -19.96 6.68 5.31
C ARG A 75 -19.16 5.43 5.69
N GLU A 76 -19.73 4.24 5.48
CA GLU A 76 -19.03 2.98 5.76
C GLU A 76 -17.82 2.81 4.84
N ALA A 77 -17.95 3.13 3.56
CA ALA A 77 -16.85 3.10 2.60
C ALA A 77 -15.71 4.06 3.01
N ALA A 78 -16.02 5.30 3.35
CA ALA A 78 -15.04 6.29 3.77
C ALA A 78 -14.26 5.84 5.03
N LEU A 79 -14.97 5.31 6.04
CA LEU A 79 -14.34 4.80 7.25
C LEU A 79 -13.47 3.57 6.97
N LYS A 80 -13.90 2.70 6.05
CA LYS A 80 -13.13 1.52 5.68
C LYS A 80 -11.87 1.87 4.90
N LEU A 81 -11.96 2.84 4.00
CA LEU A 81 -10.79 3.38 3.29
C LEU A 81 -9.80 3.99 4.28
N ALA A 82 -10.26 4.78 5.25
CA ALA A 82 -9.38 5.34 6.28
C ALA A 82 -8.66 4.26 7.10
N GLU A 83 -9.36 3.18 7.50
CA GLU A 83 -8.75 2.02 8.17
C GLU A 83 -7.66 1.38 7.28
N TRP A 84 -7.93 1.21 5.99
CA TRP A 84 -6.98 0.62 5.03
C TRP A 84 -5.75 1.50 4.85
N MET A 85 -5.93 2.81 4.71
CA MET A 85 -4.82 3.76 4.58
C MET A 85 -3.92 3.76 5.83
N GLN A 86 -4.49 3.72 7.03
CA GLN A 86 -3.71 3.64 8.27
C GLN A 86 -2.86 2.37 8.32
N ARG A 87 -3.45 1.24 7.93
CA ARG A 87 -2.75 -0.06 7.88
C ARG A 87 -1.62 -0.06 6.84
N MET A 88 -1.86 0.49 5.66
CA MET A 88 -0.83 0.59 4.62
C MET A 88 0.29 1.55 5.04
N GLY A 89 -0.05 2.67 5.67
CA GLY A 89 0.91 3.60 6.26
C GLY A 89 1.86 2.89 7.22
N ALA A 90 1.32 2.11 8.17
CA ALA A 90 2.13 1.33 9.10
C ALA A 90 3.05 0.31 8.40
N ALA A 91 2.55 -0.39 7.37
CA ALA A 91 3.34 -1.36 6.61
C ALA A 91 4.49 -0.72 5.81
N ILE A 92 4.27 0.49 5.28
CA ILE A 92 5.29 1.30 4.61
C ILE A 92 6.31 1.79 5.64
N GLU A 93 5.87 2.45 6.72
CA GLU A 93 6.75 2.97 7.76
C GLU A 93 7.66 1.89 8.35
N ASN A 94 7.13 0.69 8.60
CA ASN A 94 7.92 -0.44 9.08
C ASN A 94 9.06 -0.80 8.11
N TYR A 95 8.79 -0.90 6.80
CA TYR A 95 9.81 -1.24 5.80
C TYR A 95 10.94 -0.21 5.72
N TRP A 96 10.61 1.09 5.80
CA TRP A 96 11.61 2.17 5.72
C TRP A 96 12.25 2.53 7.07
N SER A 97 11.71 2.05 8.19
CA SER A 97 12.29 2.23 9.53
C SER A 97 13.24 1.10 9.93
N GLU A 98 13.32 0.04 9.12
CA GLU A 98 14.33 -1.01 9.29
C GLU A 98 15.73 -0.45 8.93
N PRO A 99 16.73 -0.59 9.82
CA PRO A 99 18.07 -0.01 9.64
C PRO A 99 18.91 -0.68 8.55
#